data_AF-A0A1H7X342-F1
#
_entry.id   AF-A0A1H7X342-F1
#
_cell.length_a   1.000
_cell.length_b   1.000
_cell.length_c   1.000
_cell.angle_alpha   90.00
_cell.angle_beta   90.00
_cell.angle_gamma   90.00
#
_symmetry.space_group_name_H-M   'P 1'
#
loop_
_entity.id
_entity.type
_entity.pdbx_description
1 polymer ?
#
loop_
_entity_poly.entity_id
_entity_poly.type
_entity_poly.pdbx_seq_one_letter_code
_entity_poly.pdbx_strand_id
1 'polypeptide(L)'
;MFRPIALGSLALATMTAGPALAQDINVKLGVLNDRSGVYADLSGEGSVVAARMAVEDFGAAEKGISVEIVSADHQNKPDIASNIARQWYDTEGVDAILDVPTSSAALAVAEITAQAGKVFINSGAASTDLTGAQCQPTTIHWTYDTAALANGTGKAVTEAGGKKWFFLTADYAFGHALERDTTTVVEANGGEVVGKVNVPFPATDFSSFLLQAQGSGADVIGLANAGGDTVNAIKQASEFGITQAGQKLAALLMFVTDVHALGAETAQGLSLTEAFYWDQNEATREWSARFEEQHGSKPTMVQAGVYSGTLHYLRAVEAVGKTESMEVLTKMKEMEFDDPLFGKGYIRGDGRVVHDMYLFEVKKPGESSGEWDLYNQIAVISGEDAFLPMLDECNFTK
;
A
#
# COMPACT_ATOMS: atom_id res chain seq x y z
N MET A 1 -14.64 -35.52 -87.38
CA MET A 1 -13.22 -35.54 -86.96
C MET A 1 -12.97 -34.25 -86.17
N PHE A 2 -12.49 -34.40 -84.93
CA PHE A 2 -11.96 -33.38 -84.00
C PHE A 2 -12.87 -32.25 -83.46
N ARG A 3 -13.19 -32.38 -82.15
CA ARG A 3 -13.59 -31.30 -81.22
C ARG A 3 -12.41 -30.35 -80.97
N PRO A 4 -12.67 -29.10 -80.55
CA PRO A 4 -11.90 -28.53 -79.45
C PRO A 4 -12.78 -28.10 -78.27
N ILE A 5 -12.15 -28.22 -77.12
CA ILE A 5 -12.65 -28.13 -75.75
C ILE A 5 -12.61 -26.67 -75.28
N ALA A 6 -13.66 -26.22 -74.59
CA ALA A 6 -13.66 -24.98 -73.84
C ALA A 6 -12.84 -25.14 -72.55
N LEU A 7 -11.80 -24.32 -72.37
CA LEU A 7 -11.04 -24.22 -71.13
C LEU A 7 -11.53 -23.00 -70.35
N GLY A 8 -12.23 -23.23 -69.23
CA GLY A 8 -12.54 -22.20 -68.25
C GLY A 8 -11.33 -21.95 -67.35
N SER A 9 -10.85 -20.71 -67.29
CA SER A 9 -9.80 -20.29 -66.37
C SER A 9 -10.42 -19.88 -65.04
N LEU A 10 -10.36 -20.78 -64.06
CA LEU A 10 -10.64 -20.47 -62.65
C LEU A 10 -9.31 -20.08 -61.98
N ALA A 11 -9.03 -18.78 -61.87
CA ALA A 11 -7.86 -18.29 -61.14
C ALA A 11 -8.22 -18.17 -59.65
N LEU A 12 -7.66 -19.08 -58.86
CA LEU A 12 -7.74 -19.13 -57.41
C LEU A 12 -7.07 -17.88 -56.80
N ALA A 13 -7.84 -17.03 -56.12
CA ALA A 13 -7.28 -15.97 -55.28
C ALA A 13 -6.73 -16.61 -54.00
N THR A 14 -5.43 -16.85 -53.95
CA THR A 14 -4.72 -17.21 -52.72
C THR A 14 -4.74 -16.02 -51.77
N MET A 15 -5.67 -16.03 -50.82
CA MET A 15 -5.55 -15.21 -49.61
C MET A 15 -4.35 -15.71 -48.81
N THR A 16 -3.21 -15.04 -48.96
CA THR A 16 -2.09 -15.19 -48.04
C THR A 16 -2.53 -14.56 -46.72
N ALA A 17 -2.97 -15.38 -45.77
CA ALA A 17 -2.99 -15.00 -44.37
C ALA A 17 -1.52 -14.76 -43.96
N GLY A 18 -1.09 -13.50 -43.96
CA GLY A 18 0.18 -13.13 -43.35
C GLY A 18 0.11 -13.52 -41.86
N PRO A 19 1.23 -13.93 -41.23
CA PRO A 19 1.26 -14.05 -39.79
C PRO A 19 0.84 -12.70 -39.22
N ALA A 20 -0.22 -12.68 -38.40
CA ALA A 20 -0.48 -11.56 -37.54
C ALA A 20 0.77 -11.43 -36.66
N LEU A 21 1.60 -10.43 -36.93
CA LEU A 21 2.66 -10.06 -36.02
C LEU A 21 1.95 -9.64 -34.74
N ALA A 22 2.02 -10.50 -33.71
CA ALA A 22 1.65 -10.11 -32.37
C ALA A 22 2.42 -8.82 -32.07
N GLN A 23 1.70 -7.74 -31.77
CA GLN A 23 2.30 -6.45 -31.52
C GLN A 23 2.98 -6.56 -30.16
N ASP A 24 4.32 -6.51 -30.11
CA ASP A 24 5.05 -6.58 -28.84
C ASP A 24 4.60 -5.42 -27.93
N ILE A 25 4.02 -5.75 -26.77
CA ILE A 25 3.54 -4.77 -25.81
C ILE A 25 4.71 -4.42 -24.89
N ASN A 26 5.14 -3.17 -24.89
CA ASN A 26 6.22 -2.69 -24.01
C ASN A 26 5.61 -1.89 -22.86
N VAL A 27 5.84 -2.35 -21.64
CA VAL A 27 5.37 -1.72 -20.39
C VAL A 27 6.58 -1.23 -19.62
N LYS A 28 6.53 0.01 -19.12
CA LYS A 28 7.53 0.53 -18.18
C LYS A 28 6.89 0.92 -16.86
N LEU A 29 7.35 0.32 -15.77
CA LEU A 29 6.85 0.54 -14.42
C LEU A 29 7.90 1.29 -13.59
N GLY A 30 7.47 2.32 -12.88
CA GLY A 30 8.33 3.11 -11.99
C GLY A 30 7.98 2.89 -10.52
N VAL A 31 8.87 2.27 -9.75
CA VAL A 31 8.75 2.18 -8.29
C VAL A 31 9.34 3.45 -7.67
N LEU A 32 8.48 4.39 -7.26
CA LEU A 32 8.87 5.67 -6.67
C LEU A 32 8.63 5.61 -5.17
N ASN A 33 9.69 5.57 -4.37
CA ASN A 33 9.55 5.41 -2.93
C ASN A 33 10.68 6.07 -2.12
N ASP A 34 10.65 5.89 -0.80
CA ASP A 34 11.75 6.24 0.08
C ASP A 34 12.73 5.06 0.14
N ARG A 35 14.00 5.29 -0.26
CA ARG A 35 15.03 4.25 -0.28
C ARG A 35 16.20 4.53 0.65
N SER A 36 16.18 5.67 1.33
CA SER A 36 17.30 6.11 2.16
C SER A 36 16.87 6.65 3.53
N GLY A 37 15.58 6.87 3.75
CA GLY A 37 15.02 7.47 4.95
C GLY A 37 14.22 6.51 5.82
N VAL A 38 13.28 7.11 6.55
CA VAL A 38 12.51 6.50 7.65
C VAL A 38 11.56 5.37 7.20
N TYR A 39 11.27 5.25 5.90
CA TYR A 39 10.39 4.25 5.30
C TYR A 39 11.13 3.26 4.38
N ALA A 40 12.46 3.28 4.34
CA ALA A 40 13.23 2.41 3.46
C ALA A 40 12.99 0.90 3.73
N ASP A 41 12.86 0.50 5.00
CA ASP A 41 12.70 -0.92 5.35
C ASP A 41 11.30 -1.45 5.05
N LEU A 42 10.26 -0.61 5.21
CA LEU A 42 8.87 -1.04 4.97
C LEU A 42 8.48 -1.03 3.49
N SER A 43 9.20 -0.27 2.67
CA SER A 43 8.93 -0.02 1.25
C SER A 43 10.24 -0.24 0.47
N GLY A 44 10.95 0.83 0.11
CA GLY A 44 12.33 0.85 -0.40
C GLY A 44 12.64 -0.18 -1.49
N GLU A 45 13.81 -0.82 -1.37
CA GLU A 45 14.25 -1.84 -2.33
C GLU A 45 13.33 -3.07 -2.33
N GLY A 46 12.71 -3.39 -1.19
CA GLY A 46 11.78 -4.51 -1.11
C GLY A 46 10.60 -4.34 -2.07
N SER A 47 10.07 -3.13 -2.24
CA SER A 47 9.01 -2.88 -3.23
C SER A 47 9.48 -3.07 -4.68
N VAL A 48 10.76 -2.80 -4.98
CA VAL A 48 11.34 -3.06 -6.30
C VAL A 48 11.43 -4.57 -6.56
N VAL A 49 11.88 -5.33 -5.56
CA VAL A 49 11.90 -6.80 -5.60
C VAL A 49 10.49 -7.35 -5.78
N ALA A 50 9.51 -6.87 -5.02
CA ALA A 50 8.12 -7.29 -5.13
C ALA A 50 7.53 -7.04 -6.53
N ALA A 51 7.77 -5.88 -7.12
CA ALA A 51 7.33 -5.59 -8.49
C ALA A 51 7.99 -6.52 -9.52
N ARG A 52 9.28 -6.85 -9.37
CA ARG A 52 9.98 -7.82 -10.23
C ARG A 52 9.39 -9.22 -10.10
N MET A 53 9.14 -9.67 -8.87
CA MET A 53 8.50 -10.97 -8.64
C MET A 53 7.11 -11.05 -9.29
N ALA A 54 6.34 -9.95 -9.29
CA ALA A 54 5.04 -9.93 -9.97
C ALA A 54 5.18 -10.07 -11.49
N VAL A 55 6.18 -9.43 -12.11
CA VAL A 55 6.47 -9.58 -13.54
C VAL A 55 6.88 -11.01 -13.88
N GLU A 56 7.74 -11.61 -13.04
CA GLU A 56 8.19 -13.01 -13.19
C GLU A 56 7.00 -13.98 -13.11
N ASP A 57 6.19 -13.87 -12.06
CA ASP A 57 5.05 -14.76 -11.82
C ASP A 57 3.93 -14.56 -12.86
N PHE A 58 3.81 -13.36 -13.43
CA PHE A 58 2.87 -13.09 -14.52
C PHE A 58 3.27 -13.78 -15.83
N GLY A 59 4.56 -14.12 -16.01
CA GLY A 59 5.07 -14.72 -17.24
C GLY A 59 5.04 -13.76 -18.43
N ALA A 60 5.31 -12.46 -18.21
CA ALA A 60 5.11 -11.40 -19.21
C ALA A 60 5.73 -11.73 -20.58
N ALA A 61 6.97 -12.23 -20.60
CA ALA A 61 7.69 -12.54 -21.82
C ALA A 61 7.02 -13.65 -22.66
N GLU A 62 6.42 -14.66 -22.01
CA GLU A 62 5.70 -15.75 -22.70
C GLU A 62 4.41 -15.26 -23.36
N LYS A 63 3.90 -14.13 -22.88
CA LYS A 63 2.69 -13.45 -23.38
C LYS A 63 2.98 -12.35 -24.40
N GLY A 64 4.25 -12.18 -24.82
CA GLY A 64 4.66 -11.10 -25.73
C GLY A 64 4.64 -9.71 -25.10
N ILE A 65 4.74 -9.63 -23.77
CA ILE A 65 4.78 -8.39 -23.00
C ILE A 65 6.20 -8.21 -22.45
N SER A 66 6.89 -7.16 -22.88
CA SER A 66 8.17 -6.75 -22.29
C SER A 66 7.90 -5.77 -21.15
N VAL A 67 8.46 -6.03 -19.97
CA VAL A 67 8.31 -5.14 -18.80
C VAL A 67 9.68 -4.65 -18.33
N GLU A 68 9.85 -3.32 -18.30
CA GLU A 68 11.00 -2.66 -17.67
C GLU A 68 10.57 -2.09 -16.33
N ILE A 69 11.38 -2.33 -15.27
CA ILE A 69 11.18 -1.72 -13.96
C ILE A 69 12.31 -0.72 -13.71
N VAL A 70 11.93 0.54 -13.51
CA VAL A 70 12.81 1.61 -13.02
C VAL A 70 12.44 1.97 -11.59
N SER A 71 13.38 2.54 -10.84
CA SER A 71 13.13 2.97 -9.47
C SER A 71 13.90 4.23 -9.12
N ALA A 72 13.34 5.02 -8.21
CA ALA A 72 13.95 6.27 -7.74
C ALA A 72 13.57 6.57 -6.30
N ASP A 73 14.47 7.30 -5.62
CA ASP A 73 14.29 7.72 -4.24
C ASP A 73 13.77 9.17 -4.18
N HIS A 74 12.55 9.35 -3.67
CA HIS A 74 11.96 10.67 -3.48
C HIS A 74 12.38 11.34 -2.16
N GLN A 75 13.14 10.65 -1.28
CA GLN A 75 13.70 11.20 -0.04
C GLN A 75 12.64 11.80 0.91
N ASN A 76 11.44 11.20 0.93
CA ASN A 76 10.25 11.74 1.61
C ASN A 76 9.85 13.19 1.24
N LYS A 77 10.25 13.70 0.06
CA LYS A 77 10.00 15.08 -0.37
C LYS A 77 9.02 15.16 -1.54
N PRO A 78 7.85 15.82 -1.38
CA PRO A 78 6.85 15.92 -2.45
C PRO A 78 7.35 16.57 -3.74
N ASP A 79 8.18 17.61 -3.64
CA ASP A 79 8.74 18.30 -4.81
C ASP A 79 9.70 17.41 -5.61
N ILE A 80 10.51 16.59 -4.94
CA ILE A 80 11.35 15.59 -5.59
C ILE A 80 10.48 14.52 -6.26
N ALA A 81 9.46 14.00 -5.55
CA ALA A 81 8.54 13.00 -6.09
C ALA A 81 7.83 13.49 -7.36
N SER A 82 7.27 14.71 -7.34
CA SER A 82 6.60 15.31 -8.50
C SER A 82 7.55 15.52 -9.68
N ASN A 83 8.80 15.94 -9.44
CA ASN A 83 9.77 16.13 -10.51
C ASN A 83 10.16 14.80 -11.17
N ILE A 84 10.38 13.75 -10.38
CA ILE A 84 10.66 12.41 -10.90
C ILE A 84 9.46 11.88 -11.69
N ALA A 85 8.25 11.96 -11.12
CA ALA A 85 7.04 11.49 -11.79
C ALA A 85 6.83 12.19 -13.15
N ARG A 86 7.05 13.52 -13.20
CA ARG A 86 6.97 14.29 -14.44
C ARG A 86 8.01 13.84 -15.46
N GLN A 87 9.28 13.69 -15.06
CA GLN A 87 10.34 13.21 -15.94
C GLN A 87 10.02 11.80 -16.48
N TRP A 88 9.56 10.91 -15.61
CA TRP A 88 9.20 9.54 -15.95
C TRP A 88 8.08 9.46 -16.98
N TYR A 89 7.01 10.23 -16.80
CA TYR A 89 5.90 10.24 -17.75
C TYR A 89 6.22 11.00 -19.04
N ASP A 90 6.83 12.19 -18.96
CA ASP A 90 7.01 13.07 -20.12
C ASP A 90 8.20 12.65 -21.00
N THR A 91 9.26 12.09 -20.39
CA THR A 91 10.54 11.85 -21.09
C THR A 91 10.93 10.38 -21.13
N GLU A 92 10.71 9.62 -20.06
CA GLU A 92 11.22 8.24 -19.97
C GLU A 92 10.20 7.15 -20.32
N GLY A 93 8.96 7.54 -20.62
CA GLY A 93 7.91 6.64 -21.10
C GLY A 93 7.37 5.67 -20.05
N VAL A 94 7.38 6.04 -18.77
CA VAL A 94 6.75 5.22 -17.71
C VAL A 94 5.22 5.18 -17.92
N ASP A 95 4.64 3.99 -17.77
CA ASP A 95 3.20 3.76 -17.93
C ASP A 95 2.44 3.80 -16.62
N ALA A 96 3.06 3.30 -15.56
CA ALA A 96 2.50 3.33 -14.22
C ALA A 96 3.58 3.59 -13.15
N ILE A 97 3.21 4.38 -12.14
CA ILE A 97 4.00 4.55 -10.91
C ILE A 97 3.42 3.64 -9.82
N LEU A 98 4.29 3.05 -9.02
CA LEU A 98 3.96 2.12 -7.93
C LEU A 98 4.51 2.65 -6.59
N ASP A 99 3.86 2.21 -5.50
CA ASP A 99 4.29 2.35 -4.08
C ASP A 99 4.01 3.71 -3.40
N VAL A 100 4.93 4.67 -3.49
CA VAL A 100 4.93 6.01 -2.86
C VAL A 100 4.47 6.02 -1.37
N PRO A 101 5.33 5.65 -0.41
CA PRO A 101 4.97 5.48 1.00
C PRO A 101 4.61 6.78 1.76
N THR A 102 5.12 7.93 1.30
CA THR A 102 4.87 9.21 1.99
C THR A 102 3.59 9.84 1.47
N SER A 103 2.55 9.96 2.29
CA SER A 103 1.24 10.48 1.82
C SER A 103 1.29 11.87 1.19
N SER A 104 2.17 12.77 1.65
CA SER A 104 2.36 14.07 1.00
C SER A 104 2.98 13.95 -0.41
N ALA A 105 3.91 13.01 -0.60
CA ALA A 105 4.48 12.71 -1.92
C ALA A 105 3.45 12.00 -2.80
N ALA A 106 2.67 11.07 -2.27
CA ALA A 106 1.64 10.33 -3.01
C ALA A 106 0.55 11.26 -3.53
N LEU A 107 0.08 12.23 -2.73
CA LEU A 107 -0.89 13.23 -3.19
C LEU A 107 -0.32 14.08 -4.33
N ALA A 108 0.95 14.49 -4.22
CA ALA A 108 1.63 15.25 -5.26
C ALA A 108 1.86 14.43 -6.54
N VAL A 109 2.18 13.13 -6.42
CA VAL A 109 2.32 12.21 -7.56
C VAL A 109 0.96 11.96 -8.21
N ALA A 110 -0.11 11.76 -7.43
CA ALA A 110 -1.46 11.56 -7.94
C ALA A 110 -1.91 12.72 -8.85
N GLU A 111 -1.63 13.97 -8.46
CA GLU A 111 -1.92 15.12 -9.30
C GLU A 111 -1.14 15.09 -10.63
N ILE A 112 0.16 14.80 -10.59
CA ILE A 112 1.00 14.69 -11.79
C ILE A 112 0.53 13.55 -12.71
N THR A 113 0.20 12.40 -12.13
CA THR A 113 -0.31 11.25 -12.87
C THR A 113 -1.64 11.58 -13.55
N ALA A 114 -2.54 12.29 -12.85
CA ALA A 114 -3.82 12.71 -13.43
C ALA A 114 -3.63 13.67 -14.61
N GLN A 115 -2.72 14.64 -14.49
CA GLN A 115 -2.36 15.56 -15.58
C GLN A 115 -1.76 14.81 -16.79
N ALA A 116 -0.97 13.77 -16.54
CA ALA A 116 -0.36 12.95 -17.57
C ALA A 116 -1.30 11.90 -18.20
N GLY A 117 -2.48 11.65 -17.58
CA GLY A 117 -3.38 10.58 -17.99
C GLY A 117 -2.76 9.19 -17.87
N LYS A 118 -1.87 8.99 -16.89
CA LYS A 118 -1.14 7.74 -16.63
C LYS A 118 -1.74 7.00 -15.43
N VAL A 119 -1.15 5.88 -15.01
CA VAL A 119 -1.64 5.12 -13.84
C VAL A 119 -0.75 5.35 -12.63
N PHE A 120 -1.35 5.48 -11.45
CA PHE A 120 -0.65 5.47 -10.16
C PHE A 120 -1.30 4.42 -9.25
N ILE A 121 -0.55 3.39 -8.89
CA ILE A 121 -0.95 2.36 -7.93
C ILE A 121 -0.20 2.62 -6.63
N ASN A 122 -0.87 3.31 -5.73
CA ASN A 122 -0.37 3.58 -4.39
C ASN A 122 -0.48 2.32 -3.53
N SER A 123 0.63 1.87 -2.94
CA SER A 123 0.64 0.79 -1.95
C SER A 123 1.07 1.29 -0.57
N GLY A 124 1.97 2.28 -0.51
CA GLY A 124 2.64 2.65 0.72
C GLY A 124 1.98 3.81 1.47
N ALA A 125 1.41 4.80 0.79
CA ALA A 125 0.75 5.92 1.47
C ALA A 125 -0.62 5.52 2.01
N ALA A 126 -1.03 6.12 3.13
CA ALA A 126 -2.26 5.72 3.82
C ALA A 126 -3.33 6.81 3.89
N SER A 127 -3.05 8.07 3.58
CA SER A 127 -4.07 9.13 3.75
C SER A 127 -5.35 8.79 2.97
N THR A 128 -6.49 8.80 3.66
CA THR A 128 -7.83 8.65 3.06
C THR A 128 -8.13 9.73 2.03
N ASP A 129 -7.39 10.84 2.02
CA ASP A 129 -7.55 11.92 1.04
C ASP A 129 -7.30 11.43 -0.41
N LEU A 130 -6.46 10.40 -0.61
CA LEU A 130 -6.15 9.81 -1.93
C LEU A 130 -7.38 9.17 -2.62
N THR A 131 -8.37 8.74 -1.85
CA THR A 131 -9.66 8.22 -2.36
C THR A 131 -10.84 9.02 -1.79
N GLY A 132 -10.57 10.23 -1.30
CA GLY A 132 -11.51 11.13 -0.66
C GLY A 132 -11.37 12.52 -1.24
N ALA A 133 -11.07 13.51 -0.41
CA ALA A 133 -11.06 14.92 -0.81
C ALA A 133 -10.11 15.26 -1.98
N GLN A 134 -9.11 14.42 -2.27
CA GLN A 134 -8.14 14.60 -3.36
C GLN A 134 -8.12 13.39 -4.31
N CYS A 135 -9.23 12.66 -4.40
CA CYS A 135 -9.37 11.53 -5.30
C CYS A 135 -9.07 11.93 -6.76
N GLN A 136 -8.35 11.06 -7.47
CA GLN A 136 -8.03 11.25 -8.88
C GLN A 136 -8.51 10.05 -9.69
N PRO A 137 -8.98 10.24 -10.94
CA PRO A 137 -9.47 9.15 -11.76
C PRO A 137 -8.39 8.10 -12.03
N THR A 138 -7.11 8.52 -12.04
CA THR A 138 -5.88 7.79 -12.36
C THR A 138 -5.22 7.07 -11.18
N THR A 139 -5.73 7.26 -9.96
CA THR A 139 -5.13 6.71 -8.75
C THR A 139 -5.89 5.47 -8.30
N ILE A 140 -5.12 4.43 -7.96
CA ILE A 140 -5.59 3.23 -7.27
C ILE A 140 -4.88 3.19 -5.92
N HIS A 141 -5.64 3.09 -4.83
CA HIS A 141 -5.12 2.98 -3.47
C HIS A 141 -5.28 1.54 -3.00
N TRP A 142 -4.20 0.78 -3.08
CA TRP A 142 -4.21 -0.67 -3.10
C TRP A 142 -4.33 -1.32 -1.72
N THR A 143 -3.51 -0.90 -0.76
CA THR A 143 -3.16 -1.80 0.35
C THR A 143 -3.93 -1.51 1.63
N TYR A 144 -3.99 -0.25 2.05
CA TYR A 144 -4.59 0.16 3.33
C TYR A 144 -4.81 1.68 3.33
N ASP A 145 -5.61 2.20 4.26
CA ASP A 145 -5.66 3.64 4.55
C ASP A 145 -5.84 3.93 6.04
N THR A 146 -5.81 5.21 6.39
CA THR A 146 -5.98 5.70 7.75
C THR A 146 -7.34 5.37 8.35
N ALA A 147 -8.38 5.14 7.54
CA ALA A 147 -9.67 4.69 8.05
C ALA A 147 -9.65 3.21 8.43
N ALA A 148 -9.03 2.34 7.62
CA ALA A 148 -8.85 0.93 7.97
C ALA A 148 -8.05 0.77 9.26
N LEU A 149 -6.99 1.56 9.44
CA LEU A 149 -6.20 1.60 10.67
C LEU A 149 -7.02 2.08 11.88
N ALA A 150 -7.82 3.13 11.70
CA ALA A 150 -8.70 3.66 12.73
C ALA A 150 -9.80 2.65 13.12
N ASN A 151 -10.49 2.06 12.13
CA ASN A 151 -11.56 1.09 12.30
C ASN A 151 -11.08 -0.25 12.88
N GLY A 152 -9.81 -0.60 12.68
CA GLY A 152 -9.17 -1.73 13.33
C GLY A 152 -8.60 -1.37 14.70
N THR A 153 -7.39 -0.78 14.71
CA THR A 153 -6.61 -0.56 15.93
C THR A 153 -7.24 0.51 16.83
N GLY A 154 -7.65 1.66 16.27
CA GLY A 154 -8.27 2.74 17.03
C GLY A 154 -9.55 2.29 17.74
N LYS A 155 -10.41 1.57 17.03
CA LYS A 155 -11.63 0.97 17.57
C LYS A 155 -11.32 -0.06 18.66
N ALA A 156 -10.45 -1.03 18.39
CA ALA A 156 -10.12 -2.10 19.33
C ALA A 156 -9.58 -1.55 20.67
N VAL A 157 -8.65 -0.59 20.61
CA VAL A 157 -8.08 0.05 21.82
C VAL A 157 -9.16 0.82 22.60
N THR A 158 -10.07 1.50 21.89
CA THR A 158 -11.16 2.25 22.51
C THR A 158 -12.19 1.34 23.17
N GLU A 159 -12.58 0.25 22.52
CA GLU A 159 -13.50 -0.75 23.06
C GLU A 159 -12.89 -1.51 24.25
N ALA A 160 -11.57 -1.71 24.26
CA ALA A 160 -10.80 -2.27 25.38
C ALA A 160 -10.64 -1.30 26.58
N GLY A 161 -11.33 -0.15 26.56
CA GLY A 161 -11.42 0.79 27.68
C GLY A 161 -10.42 1.94 27.64
N GLY A 162 -9.61 2.08 26.60
CA GLY A 162 -8.81 3.28 26.38
C GLY A 162 -9.70 4.44 25.91
N LYS A 163 -10.24 5.22 26.84
CA LYS A 163 -11.28 6.21 26.52
C LYS A 163 -10.74 7.62 26.32
N LYS A 164 -9.66 8.02 27.01
CA LYS A 164 -9.04 9.35 26.83
C LYS A 164 -7.78 9.24 25.99
N TRP A 165 -7.78 9.90 24.83
CA TRP A 165 -6.68 9.84 23.87
C TRP A 165 -5.91 11.16 23.79
N PHE A 166 -4.59 11.05 23.73
CA PHE A 166 -3.69 12.15 23.36
C PHE A 166 -2.86 11.73 22.15
N PHE A 167 -2.80 12.55 21.10
CA PHE A 167 -2.06 12.18 19.90
C PHE A 167 -0.65 12.79 19.85
N LEU A 168 0.32 11.97 19.42
CA LEU A 168 1.57 12.42 18.83
C LEU A 168 1.42 12.30 17.31
N THR A 169 1.29 13.43 16.63
CA THR A 169 0.94 13.49 15.21
C THR A 169 2.16 13.88 14.38
N ALA A 170 2.58 13.04 13.43
CA ALA A 170 3.62 13.43 12.47
C ALA A 170 3.12 14.61 11.61
N ASP A 171 3.90 15.68 11.52
CA ASP A 171 3.46 16.96 10.95
C ASP A 171 3.53 16.99 9.41
N TYR A 172 2.73 16.13 8.79
CA TYR A 172 2.51 16.04 7.36
C TYR A 172 1.18 15.32 7.06
N ALA A 173 0.83 15.18 5.78
CA ALA A 173 -0.49 14.71 5.34
C ALA A 173 -0.99 13.41 6.00
N PHE A 174 -0.11 12.41 6.19
CA PHE A 174 -0.50 11.14 6.81
C PHE A 174 -0.85 11.28 8.28
N GLY A 175 0.01 11.93 9.09
CA GLY A 175 -0.23 12.04 10.52
C GLY A 175 -1.54 12.79 10.80
N HIS A 176 -1.78 13.89 10.08
CA HIS A 176 -3.02 14.65 10.18
C HIS A 176 -4.25 13.82 9.77
N ALA A 177 -4.16 13.02 8.70
CA ALA A 177 -5.25 12.14 8.28
C ALA A 177 -5.51 11.01 9.31
N LEU A 178 -4.46 10.38 9.82
CA LEU A 178 -4.57 9.29 10.80
C LEU A 178 -5.14 9.78 12.13
N GLU A 179 -4.69 10.95 12.60
CA GLU A 179 -5.25 11.60 13.78
C GLU A 179 -6.75 11.88 13.60
N ARG A 180 -7.13 12.51 12.47
CA ARG A 180 -8.53 12.84 12.16
C ARG A 180 -9.42 11.61 12.10
N ASP A 181 -9.00 10.59 11.36
CA ASP A 181 -9.80 9.39 11.13
C ASP A 181 -9.91 8.56 12.42
N THR A 182 -8.81 8.46 13.19
CA THR A 182 -8.81 7.80 14.50
C THR A 182 -9.65 8.57 15.52
N THR A 183 -9.58 9.90 15.54
CA THR A 183 -10.44 10.74 16.40
C THR A 183 -11.92 10.44 16.16
N THR A 184 -12.33 10.38 14.89
CA THR A 184 -13.71 10.05 14.51
C THR A 184 -14.14 8.69 15.06
N VAL A 185 -13.28 7.68 14.96
CA VAL A 185 -13.57 6.33 15.48
C VAL A 185 -13.57 6.30 17.00
N VAL A 186 -12.63 6.97 17.66
CA VAL A 186 -12.56 7.06 19.13
C VAL A 186 -13.85 7.66 19.69
N GLU A 187 -14.29 8.80 19.15
CA GLU A 187 -15.51 9.49 19.58
C GLU A 187 -16.77 8.66 19.31
N ALA A 188 -16.86 8.02 18.13
CA ALA A 188 -17.96 7.13 17.79
C ALA A 188 -18.07 5.92 18.74
N ASN A 189 -16.98 5.52 19.38
CA ASN A 189 -16.90 4.40 20.32
C ASN A 189 -16.83 4.86 21.79
N GLY A 190 -17.27 6.09 22.07
CA GLY A 190 -17.43 6.63 23.42
C GLY A 190 -16.13 6.99 24.14
N GLY A 191 -15.06 7.20 23.38
CA GLY A 191 -13.85 7.88 23.85
C GLY A 191 -13.90 9.39 23.63
N GLU A 192 -12.86 10.09 24.08
CA GLU A 192 -12.64 11.52 23.87
C GLU A 192 -11.15 11.78 23.59
N VAL A 193 -10.87 12.80 22.77
CA VAL A 193 -9.51 13.26 22.51
C VAL A 193 -9.22 14.46 23.41
N VAL A 194 -8.29 14.30 24.36
CA VAL A 194 -7.97 15.30 25.38
C VAL A 194 -6.84 16.23 24.99
N GLY A 195 -6.16 15.95 23.88
CA GLY A 195 -5.13 16.82 23.32
C GLY A 195 -4.33 16.17 22.22
N LYS A 196 -3.39 16.94 21.67
CA LYS A 196 -2.43 16.47 20.68
C LYS A 196 -1.19 17.33 20.66
N VAL A 197 -0.13 16.81 20.05
CA VAL A 197 1.07 17.56 19.71
C VAL A 197 1.61 17.12 18.36
N ASN A 198 2.01 18.09 17.53
CA ASN A 198 2.62 17.80 16.24
C ASN A 198 4.13 17.57 16.42
N VAL A 199 4.64 16.53 15.76
CA VAL A 199 6.05 16.14 15.73
C VAL A 199 6.59 16.39 14.33
N PRO A 200 7.71 17.12 14.15
CA PRO A 200 8.33 17.30 12.84
C PRO A 200 8.62 15.97 12.16
N PHE A 201 8.45 15.89 10.84
CA PHE A 201 8.69 14.65 10.09
C PHE A 201 9.87 14.79 9.12
N PRO A 202 10.85 13.85 9.12
CA PRO A 202 11.03 12.77 10.11
C PRO A 202 11.62 13.28 11.44
N ALA A 203 11.42 12.53 12.53
CA ALA A 203 11.97 12.85 13.85
C ALA A 203 12.81 11.71 14.46
N THR A 204 13.83 12.09 15.23
CA THR A 204 14.65 11.15 16.00
C THR A 204 14.52 11.33 17.51
N ASP A 205 14.01 12.48 17.98
CA ASP A 205 13.80 12.79 19.40
C ASP A 205 12.32 13.07 19.66
N PHE A 206 11.71 12.23 20.48
CA PHE A 206 10.31 12.26 20.89
C PHE A 206 10.13 12.74 22.34
N SER A 207 11.21 12.99 23.07
CA SER A 207 11.21 13.22 24.52
C SER A 207 10.22 14.28 24.99
N SER A 208 10.30 15.50 24.43
CA SER A 208 9.45 16.61 24.83
C SER A 208 7.96 16.41 24.48
N PHE A 209 7.67 15.63 23.43
CA PHE A 209 6.32 15.30 23.01
C PHE A 209 5.70 14.23 23.90
N LEU A 210 6.49 13.21 24.25
CA LEU A 210 6.09 12.16 25.19
C LEU A 210 5.82 12.71 26.60
N LEU A 211 6.64 13.66 27.09
CA LEU A 211 6.39 14.30 28.38
C LEU A 211 5.09 15.13 28.40
N GLN A 212 4.74 15.78 27.28
CA GLN A 212 3.45 16.47 27.15
C GLN A 212 2.29 15.46 27.19
N ALA A 213 2.42 14.35 26.47
CA ALA A 213 1.43 13.28 26.48
C ALA A 213 1.30 12.64 27.88
N GLN A 214 2.40 12.51 28.62
CA GLN A 214 2.41 12.02 30.00
C GLN A 214 1.64 12.94 30.95
N GLY A 215 1.84 14.25 30.81
CA GLY A 215 1.14 15.26 31.60
C GLY A 215 -0.32 15.49 31.22
N SER A 216 -0.80 14.91 30.11
CA SER A 216 -2.15 15.16 29.59
C SER A 216 -3.29 14.52 30.40
N GLY A 217 -2.98 13.47 31.17
CA GLY A 217 -3.99 12.65 31.84
C GLY A 217 -4.79 11.73 30.90
N ALA A 218 -4.33 11.51 29.67
CA ALA A 218 -4.89 10.53 28.74
C ALA A 218 -4.62 9.09 29.21
N ASP A 219 -5.54 8.18 28.90
CA ASP A 219 -5.37 6.73 29.08
C ASP A 219 -4.49 6.14 27.97
N VAL A 220 -4.58 6.72 26.77
CA VAL A 220 -3.93 6.26 25.55
C VAL A 220 -3.15 7.39 24.90
N ILE A 221 -1.92 7.10 24.53
CA ILE A 221 -1.12 7.93 23.63
C ILE A 221 -1.18 7.31 22.24
N GLY A 222 -1.94 7.94 21.35
CA GLY A 222 -2.07 7.55 19.95
C GLY A 222 -0.87 8.04 19.15
N LEU A 223 -0.11 7.11 18.59
CA LEU A 223 1.02 7.41 17.72
C LEU A 223 0.53 7.53 16.28
N ALA A 224 0.17 8.74 15.85
CA ALA A 224 -0.19 9.06 14.48
C ALA A 224 1.08 9.35 13.65
N ASN A 225 1.97 8.38 13.62
CA ASN A 225 3.25 8.34 12.90
C ASN A 225 3.49 6.91 12.37
N ALA A 226 4.61 6.66 11.70
CA ALA A 226 4.90 5.37 11.08
C ALA A 226 6.40 5.07 11.02
N GLY A 227 6.76 3.81 10.77
CA GLY A 227 8.13 3.39 10.48
C GLY A 227 9.10 3.76 11.60
N GLY A 228 10.28 4.26 11.23
CA GLY A 228 11.31 4.64 12.21
C GLY A 228 10.87 5.68 13.25
N ASP A 229 9.92 6.59 12.92
CA ASP A 229 9.35 7.52 13.90
C ASP A 229 8.57 6.77 14.99
N THR A 230 7.77 5.75 14.63
CA THR A 230 7.04 4.91 15.58
C THR A 230 8.00 4.08 16.43
N VAL A 231 9.03 3.50 15.82
CA VAL A 231 10.07 2.74 16.54
C VAL A 231 10.78 3.62 17.57
N ASN A 232 11.17 4.83 17.20
CA ASN A 232 11.83 5.79 18.09
C ASN A 232 10.90 6.26 19.22
N ALA A 233 9.64 6.57 18.90
CA ALA A 233 8.65 7.00 19.89
C ALA A 233 8.40 5.90 20.94
N ILE A 234 8.26 4.64 20.52
CA ILE A 234 8.04 3.52 21.46
C ILE A 234 9.27 3.25 22.33
N LYS A 235 10.48 3.26 21.74
CA LYS A 235 11.73 3.10 22.51
C LYS A 235 11.86 4.17 23.58
N GLN A 236 11.68 5.43 23.22
CA GLN A 236 11.78 6.54 24.17
C GLN A 236 10.64 6.53 25.20
N ALA A 237 9.42 6.14 24.81
CA ALA A 237 8.32 5.99 25.77
C ALA A 237 8.63 4.93 26.84
N SER A 238 9.32 3.84 26.46
CA SER A 238 9.82 2.85 27.40
C SER A 238 10.88 3.42 28.34
N GLU A 239 11.84 4.20 27.82
CA GLU A 239 12.88 4.88 28.62
C GLU A 239 12.30 5.87 29.63
N PHE A 240 11.23 6.60 29.27
CA PHE A 240 10.53 7.54 30.15
C PHE A 240 9.54 6.88 31.12
N GLY A 241 9.38 5.56 31.07
CA GLY A 241 8.48 4.85 31.97
C GLY A 241 6.98 5.13 31.70
N ILE A 242 6.63 5.53 30.47
CA ILE A 242 5.27 6.00 30.13
C ILE A 242 4.22 4.91 30.39
N THR A 243 4.52 3.68 29.98
CA THR A 243 3.61 2.55 30.17
C THR A 243 3.57 2.07 31.62
N GLN A 244 4.70 2.15 32.33
CA GLN A 244 4.81 1.85 33.76
C GLN A 244 4.05 2.88 34.61
N ALA A 245 3.89 4.10 34.12
CA ALA A 245 3.06 5.14 34.74
C ALA A 245 1.55 4.96 34.51
N GLY A 246 1.14 3.94 33.73
CA GLY A 246 -0.25 3.53 33.55
C GLY A 246 -0.91 3.94 32.23
N GLN A 247 -0.21 4.67 31.36
CA GLN A 247 -0.72 5.01 30.02
C GLN A 247 -0.44 3.89 29.01
N LYS A 248 -1.32 3.72 28.03
CA LYS A 248 -1.12 2.77 26.93
C LYS A 248 -0.60 3.49 25.71
N LEU A 249 0.27 2.84 24.95
CA LEU A 249 0.63 3.29 23.60
C LEU A 249 -0.31 2.60 22.60
N ALA A 250 -0.88 3.36 21.68
CA ALA A 250 -1.56 2.83 20.51
C ALA A 250 -0.72 3.17 19.28
N ALA A 251 -0.01 2.16 18.75
CA ALA A 251 0.76 2.29 17.53
C ALA A 251 -0.17 2.10 16.33
N LEU A 252 -0.72 3.21 15.84
CA LEU A 252 -1.83 3.21 14.89
C LEU A 252 -1.43 2.70 13.50
N LEU A 253 -0.15 2.78 13.17
CA LEU A 253 0.45 2.09 12.05
C LEU A 253 1.77 1.46 12.51
N MET A 254 1.90 0.16 12.28
CA MET A 254 3.13 -0.59 12.45
C MET A 254 3.22 -1.63 11.34
N PHE A 255 4.45 -1.98 11.01
CA PHE A 255 4.77 -3.08 10.11
C PHE A 255 5.56 -4.17 10.85
N VAL A 256 5.63 -5.36 10.26
CA VAL A 256 6.46 -6.47 10.77
C VAL A 256 7.92 -6.08 10.97
N THR A 257 8.45 -5.19 10.12
CA THR A 257 9.80 -4.61 10.25
C THR A 257 9.96 -3.73 11.48
N ASP A 258 8.93 -2.97 11.85
CA ASP A 258 8.96 -2.11 13.05
C ASP A 258 8.95 -2.97 14.32
N VAL A 259 8.13 -4.02 14.33
CA VAL A 259 8.06 -4.96 15.46
C VAL A 259 9.37 -5.74 15.60
N HIS A 260 9.97 -6.15 14.49
CA HIS A 260 11.30 -6.74 14.47
C HIS A 260 12.36 -5.77 15.05
N ALA A 261 12.36 -4.51 14.63
CA ALA A 261 13.30 -3.49 15.09
C ALA A 261 13.13 -3.08 16.57
N LEU A 262 11.92 -3.26 17.13
CA LEU A 262 11.62 -3.07 18.55
C LEU A 262 11.95 -4.31 19.39
N GLY A 263 11.84 -5.49 18.79
CA GLY A 263 11.89 -6.78 19.45
C GLY A 263 10.59 -7.10 20.21
N ALA A 264 10.25 -8.39 20.28
CA ALA A 264 9.04 -8.87 20.93
C ALA A 264 8.92 -8.45 22.40
N GLU A 265 10.03 -8.31 23.12
CA GLU A 265 10.01 -7.86 24.54
C GLU A 265 9.40 -6.46 24.68
N THR A 266 9.76 -5.53 23.79
CA THR A 266 9.27 -4.15 23.81
C THR A 266 7.87 -4.04 23.23
N ALA A 267 7.59 -4.81 22.17
CA ALA A 267 6.38 -4.67 21.39
C ALA A 267 5.22 -5.59 21.82
N GLN A 268 5.46 -6.57 22.70
CA GLN A 268 4.43 -7.55 23.13
C GLN A 268 3.12 -6.89 23.56
N GLY A 269 2.00 -7.45 23.09
CA GLY A 269 0.65 -6.99 23.43
C GLY A 269 0.20 -5.71 22.72
N LEU A 270 1.04 -5.09 21.86
CA LEU A 270 0.57 -4.03 20.98
C LEU A 270 -0.40 -4.61 19.95
N SER A 271 -1.55 -3.96 19.77
CA SER A 271 -2.46 -4.25 18.67
C SER A 271 -2.11 -3.41 17.45
N LEU A 272 -2.20 -4.02 16.26
CA LEU A 272 -1.98 -3.34 14.99
C LEU A 272 -2.92 -3.89 13.90
N THR A 273 -3.11 -3.13 12.84
CA THR A 273 -3.94 -3.50 11.69
C THR A 273 -3.10 -3.56 10.43
N GLU A 274 -3.09 -4.70 9.75
CA GLU A 274 -2.39 -4.88 8.47
C GLU A 274 -3.29 -5.59 7.46
N ALA A 275 -2.99 -5.39 6.18
CA ALA A 275 -3.67 -6.07 5.07
C ALA A 275 -3.08 -7.46 4.77
N PHE A 276 -1.86 -7.71 5.23
CA PHE A 276 -1.09 -8.91 4.90
C PHE A 276 -0.12 -9.23 6.03
N TYR A 277 0.11 -10.51 6.27
CA TYR A 277 1.18 -11.02 7.12
C TYR A 277 1.76 -12.29 6.51
N TRP A 278 3.09 -12.43 6.55
CA TRP A 278 3.81 -13.47 5.81
C TRP A 278 3.37 -14.90 6.14
N ASP A 279 2.90 -15.15 7.38
CA ASP A 279 2.49 -16.48 7.86
C ASP A 279 0.96 -16.69 7.94
N GLN A 280 0.16 -15.91 7.19
CA GLN A 280 -1.31 -16.08 7.21
C GLN A 280 -1.77 -17.42 6.64
N ASN A 281 -1.17 -17.87 5.55
CA ASN A 281 -1.52 -19.13 4.89
C ASN A 281 -0.33 -19.71 4.09
N GLU A 282 -0.53 -20.83 3.41
CA GLU A 282 0.53 -21.49 2.64
C GLU A 282 1.06 -20.61 1.50
N ALA A 283 0.18 -19.92 0.79
CA ALA A 283 0.55 -19.06 -0.33
C ALA A 283 1.33 -17.82 0.13
N THR A 284 0.93 -17.20 1.25
CA THR A 284 1.70 -16.08 1.84
C THR A 284 3.09 -16.56 2.28
N ARG A 285 3.21 -17.76 2.88
CA ARG A 285 4.49 -18.33 3.28
C ARG A 285 5.41 -18.59 2.09
N GLU A 286 4.90 -19.22 1.04
CA GLU A 286 5.67 -19.54 -0.17
C GLU A 286 6.19 -18.29 -0.86
N TRP A 287 5.32 -17.31 -1.07
CA TRP A 287 5.72 -16.03 -1.67
C TRP A 287 6.73 -15.29 -0.78
N SER A 288 6.49 -15.23 0.53
CA SER A 288 7.36 -14.54 1.47
C SER A 288 8.74 -15.19 1.59
N ALA A 289 8.85 -16.50 1.42
CA ALA A 289 10.14 -17.20 1.42
C ALA A 289 10.98 -16.82 0.19
N ARG A 290 10.37 -16.74 -1.00
CA ARG A 290 11.04 -16.25 -2.22
C ARG A 290 11.45 -14.78 -2.09
N PHE A 291 10.58 -13.97 -1.49
CA PHE A 291 10.88 -12.56 -1.23
C PHE A 291 12.08 -12.41 -0.29
N GLU A 292 12.09 -13.14 0.83
CA GLU A 292 13.17 -13.11 1.82
C GLU A 292 14.51 -13.56 1.21
N GLU A 293 14.51 -14.55 0.31
CA GLU A 293 15.72 -14.97 -0.42
C GLU A 293 16.33 -13.84 -1.26
N GLN A 294 15.48 -12.98 -1.84
CA GLN A 294 15.91 -11.88 -2.71
C GLN A 294 16.21 -10.57 -1.96
N HIS A 295 15.48 -10.29 -0.88
CA HIS A 295 15.54 -9.01 -0.17
C HIS A 295 16.28 -9.11 1.18
N GLY A 296 16.22 -10.26 1.86
CA GLY A 296 16.89 -10.50 3.15
C GLY A 296 16.03 -10.26 4.40
N SER A 297 14.74 -9.95 4.25
CA SER A 297 13.78 -9.78 5.36
C SER A 297 12.40 -10.33 4.97
N LYS A 298 11.51 -10.52 5.95
CA LYS A 298 10.11 -10.84 5.64
C LYS A 298 9.40 -9.61 5.05
N PRO A 299 8.50 -9.83 4.07
CA PRO A 299 7.80 -8.73 3.41
C PRO A 299 6.80 -8.03 4.32
N THR A 300 6.63 -6.73 4.12
CA THR A 300 5.53 -5.94 4.68
C THR A 300 4.27 -6.01 3.83
N MET A 301 3.12 -5.55 4.36
CA MET A 301 1.91 -5.38 3.54
C MET A 301 2.10 -4.42 2.36
N VAL A 302 2.98 -3.43 2.45
CA VAL A 302 3.26 -2.49 1.35
C VAL A 302 3.95 -3.21 0.20
N GLN A 303 4.96 -4.03 0.49
CA GLN A 303 5.70 -4.79 -0.51
C GLN A 303 4.79 -5.85 -1.14
N ALA A 304 3.98 -6.55 -0.34
CA ALA A 304 2.95 -7.46 -0.85
C ALA A 304 1.93 -6.74 -1.75
N GLY A 305 1.49 -5.53 -1.36
CA GLY A 305 0.57 -4.72 -2.16
C GLY A 305 1.17 -4.23 -3.48
N VAL A 306 2.47 -3.94 -3.52
CA VAL A 306 3.17 -3.63 -4.78
C VAL A 306 3.18 -4.83 -5.71
N TYR A 307 3.45 -6.04 -5.18
CA TYR A 307 3.37 -7.27 -5.98
C TYR A 307 1.95 -7.48 -6.54
N SER A 308 0.93 -7.44 -5.67
CA SER A 308 -0.47 -7.70 -6.03
C SER A 308 -1.00 -6.66 -7.03
N GLY A 309 -0.76 -5.36 -6.78
CA GLY A 309 -1.17 -4.28 -7.68
C GLY A 309 -0.47 -4.34 -9.04
N THR A 310 0.82 -4.72 -9.07
CA THR A 310 1.56 -4.92 -10.32
C THR A 310 0.98 -6.08 -11.12
N LEU A 311 0.69 -7.20 -10.45
CA LEU A 311 0.10 -8.37 -11.09
C LEU A 311 -1.27 -8.05 -11.69
N HIS A 312 -2.12 -7.31 -10.96
CA HIS A 312 -3.42 -6.87 -11.46
C HIS A 312 -3.31 -5.92 -12.66
N TYR A 313 -2.37 -4.96 -12.60
CA TYR A 313 -2.08 -4.06 -13.71
C TYR A 313 -1.68 -4.82 -14.98
N LEU A 314 -0.76 -5.78 -14.87
CA LEU A 314 -0.29 -6.56 -16.02
C LEU A 314 -1.41 -7.45 -16.60
N ARG A 315 -2.28 -8.01 -15.75
CA ARG A 315 -3.48 -8.74 -16.21
C ARG A 315 -4.43 -7.82 -16.98
N ALA A 316 -4.60 -6.57 -16.55
CA ALA A 316 -5.41 -5.60 -17.29
C ALA A 316 -4.75 -5.21 -18.63
N VAL A 317 -3.43 -5.00 -18.67
CA VAL A 317 -2.68 -4.77 -19.93
C VAL A 317 -2.87 -5.92 -20.91
N GLU A 318 -2.74 -7.17 -20.46
CA GLU A 318 -2.98 -8.36 -21.29
C GLU A 318 -4.42 -8.41 -21.81
N ALA A 319 -5.41 -8.10 -20.96
CA ALA A 319 -6.82 -8.12 -21.35
C ALA A 319 -7.18 -7.03 -22.37
N VAL A 320 -6.54 -5.85 -22.31
CA VAL A 320 -6.73 -4.75 -23.27
C VAL A 320 -5.89 -4.97 -24.54
N GLY A 321 -4.73 -5.63 -24.41
CA GLY A 321 -3.80 -5.92 -25.51
C GLY A 321 -2.90 -4.73 -25.91
N LYS A 322 -2.79 -3.70 -25.06
CA LYS A 322 -2.04 -2.45 -25.32
C LYS A 322 -1.84 -1.64 -24.02
N THR A 323 -1.02 -0.60 -24.04
CA THR A 323 -0.57 0.13 -22.83
C THR A 323 -1.23 1.49 -22.60
N GLU A 324 -2.28 1.83 -23.34
CA GLU A 324 -3.05 3.06 -23.13
C GLU A 324 -3.63 3.10 -21.71
N SER A 325 -3.03 3.94 -20.87
CA SER A 325 -3.23 3.94 -19.43
C SER A 325 -4.68 4.07 -18.98
N MET A 326 -5.51 4.87 -19.68
CA MET A 326 -6.92 5.03 -19.32
C MET A 326 -7.77 3.80 -19.64
N GLU A 327 -7.44 3.07 -20.72
CA GLU A 327 -8.14 1.82 -21.05
C GLU A 327 -7.73 0.70 -20.10
N VAL A 328 -6.43 0.61 -19.78
CA VAL A 328 -5.90 -0.31 -18.76
C VAL A 328 -6.56 -0.03 -17.41
N LEU A 329 -6.64 1.24 -17.01
CA LEU A 329 -7.24 1.62 -15.73
C LEU A 329 -8.75 1.33 -15.65
N THR A 330 -9.48 1.63 -16.72
CA THR A 330 -10.90 1.24 -16.83
C THR A 330 -11.02 -0.27 -16.69
N LYS A 331 -10.14 -1.02 -17.36
CA LYS A 331 -10.13 -2.48 -17.28
C LYS A 331 -9.80 -2.99 -15.88
N MET A 332 -8.86 -2.37 -15.18
CA MET A 332 -8.54 -2.70 -13.78
C MET A 332 -9.74 -2.52 -12.86
N LYS A 333 -10.57 -1.49 -13.09
CA LYS A 333 -11.81 -1.23 -12.31
C LYS A 333 -12.96 -2.18 -12.65
N GLU A 334 -13.00 -2.74 -13.87
CA GLU A 334 -13.97 -3.77 -14.25
C GLU A 334 -13.62 -5.16 -13.72
N MET A 335 -12.34 -5.42 -13.47
CA MET A 335 -11.85 -6.73 -13.06
C MET A 335 -11.90 -6.87 -11.54
N GLU A 336 -12.51 -7.95 -11.08
CA GLU A 336 -12.21 -8.50 -9.75
C GLU A 336 -10.82 -9.15 -9.77
N PHE A 337 -10.16 -9.18 -8.62
CA PHE A 337 -8.93 -9.97 -8.44
C PHE A 337 -9.16 -11.07 -7.41
N ASP A 338 -8.46 -12.16 -7.62
CA ASP A 338 -8.26 -13.24 -6.66
C ASP A 338 -6.76 -13.55 -6.73
N ASP A 339 -6.02 -13.08 -5.74
CA ASP A 339 -4.57 -13.25 -5.67
C ASP A 339 -4.15 -13.94 -4.38
N PRO A 340 -3.03 -14.69 -4.40
CA PRO A 340 -2.61 -15.52 -3.27
C PRO A 340 -2.30 -14.76 -1.97
N LEU A 341 -2.10 -13.44 -2.02
CA LEU A 341 -1.71 -12.61 -0.87
C LEU A 341 -2.90 -11.86 -0.27
N PHE A 342 -3.76 -11.24 -1.10
CA PHE A 342 -4.90 -10.44 -0.65
C PHE A 342 -6.25 -11.17 -0.77
N GLY A 343 -6.28 -12.36 -1.39
CA GLY A 343 -7.50 -13.09 -1.66
C GLY A 343 -8.37 -12.38 -2.69
N LYS A 344 -9.69 -12.45 -2.50
CA LYS A 344 -10.67 -11.82 -3.40
C LYS A 344 -10.87 -10.35 -3.07
N GLY A 345 -10.90 -9.51 -4.08
CA GLY A 345 -11.23 -8.10 -3.95
C GLY A 345 -11.59 -7.44 -5.27
N TYR A 346 -11.87 -6.15 -5.21
CA TYR A 346 -12.22 -5.34 -6.37
C TYR A 346 -11.76 -3.88 -6.19
N ILE A 347 -11.69 -3.14 -7.29
CA ILE A 347 -11.38 -1.70 -7.26
C ILE A 347 -12.69 -0.91 -7.35
N ARG A 348 -12.95 -0.09 -6.34
CA ARG A 348 -14.11 0.80 -6.29
C ARG A 348 -13.90 2.03 -7.18
N GLY A 349 -14.99 2.75 -7.49
CA GLY A 349 -14.97 3.86 -8.46
C GLY A 349 -13.98 4.98 -8.13
N ASP A 350 -13.77 5.25 -6.83
CA ASP A 350 -12.79 6.19 -6.27
C ASP A 350 -11.34 5.71 -6.30
N GLY A 351 -11.10 4.50 -6.80
CA GLY A 351 -9.78 3.88 -6.83
C GLY A 351 -9.41 3.14 -5.55
N ARG A 352 -10.27 3.10 -4.52
CA ARG A 352 -10.03 2.27 -3.33
C ARG A 352 -10.12 0.80 -3.72
N VAL A 353 -9.08 0.03 -3.43
CA VAL A 353 -9.16 -1.42 -3.51
C VAL A 353 -9.80 -1.94 -2.23
N VAL A 354 -10.84 -2.75 -2.38
CA VAL A 354 -11.62 -3.33 -1.29
C VAL A 354 -11.22 -4.79 -1.14
N HIS A 355 -10.59 -5.10 -0.01
CA HIS A 355 -10.20 -6.43 0.44
C HIS A 355 -10.25 -6.45 1.97
N ASP A 356 -10.16 -7.65 2.58
CA ASP A 356 -10.16 -7.78 4.03
C ASP A 356 -8.88 -7.20 4.66
N MET A 357 -9.03 -6.68 5.88
CA MET A 357 -7.95 -6.25 6.76
C MET A 357 -7.90 -7.15 7.99
N TYR A 358 -6.80 -7.15 8.72
CA TYR A 358 -6.60 -8.05 9.85
C TYR A 358 -6.15 -7.28 11.08
N LEU A 359 -6.80 -7.54 12.21
CA LEU A 359 -6.34 -7.08 13.51
C LEU A 359 -5.39 -8.13 14.09
N PHE A 360 -4.18 -7.71 14.42
CA PHE A 360 -3.16 -8.53 15.05
C PHE A 360 -2.81 -8.01 16.44
N GLU A 361 -2.25 -8.89 17.26
CA GLU A 361 -1.56 -8.58 18.50
C GLU A 361 -0.12 -9.11 18.42
N VAL A 362 0.85 -8.30 18.85
CA VAL A 362 2.24 -8.74 18.92
C VAL A 362 2.41 -9.82 19.99
N LYS A 363 2.97 -10.96 19.58
CA LYS A 363 3.29 -12.11 20.42
C LYS A 363 4.22 -11.74 21.56
N LYS A 364 4.04 -12.42 22.69
CA LYS A 364 5.04 -12.43 23.75
C LYS A 364 6.28 -13.21 23.30
N PRO A 365 7.48 -12.92 23.83
CA PRO A 365 8.69 -13.67 23.46
C PRO A 365 8.57 -15.19 23.60
N GLY A 366 7.81 -15.69 24.58
CA GLY A 366 7.59 -17.13 24.79
C GLY A 366 6.58 -17.78 23.82
N GLU A 367 5.86 -17.00 23.03
CA GLU A 367 4.88 -17.48 22.04
C GLU A 367 5.47 -17.52 20.61
N SER A 368 6.59 -16.83 20.40
CA SER A 368 7.28 -16.75 19.11
C SER A 368 8.11 -18.01 18.85
N SER A 369 7.92 -18.61 17.67
CA SER A 369 8.65 -19.80 17.23
C SER A 369 9.86 -19.50 16.32
N GLY A 370 10.06 -18.24 15.95
CA GLY A 370 11.15 -17.79 15.09
C GLY A 370 11.21 -16.26 15.01
N GLU A 371 12.32 -15.73 14.49
CA GLU A 371 12.62 -14.28 14.47
C GLU A 371 11.49 -13.39 13.93
N TRP A 372 10.78 -13.87 12.90
CA TRP A 372 9.69 -13.14 12.26
C TRP A 372 8.30 -13.63 12.66
N ASP A 373 8.21 -14.65 13.53
CA ASP A 373 6.95 -15.12 14.08
C ASP A 373 6.48 -14.19 15.21
N LEU A 374 5.89 -13.06 14.81
CA LEU A 374 5.66 -11.92 15.69
C LEU A 374 4.19 -11.66 15.99
N TYR A 375 3.24 -12.18 15.21
CA TYR A 375 1.81 -11.81 15.33
C TYR A 375 0.89 -12.97 15.69
N ASN A 376 -0.08 -12.68 16.56
CA ASN A 376 -1.31 -13.43 16.73
C ASN A 376 -2.43 -12.73 15.95
N GLN A 377 -3.13 -13.42 15.07
CA GLN A 377 -4.33 -12.87 14.43
C GLN A 377 -5.50 -12.88 15.41
N ILE A 378 -6.10 -11.72 15.63
CA ILE A 378 -7.21 -11.53 16.57
C ILE A 378 -8.55 -11.51 15.85
N ALA A 379 -8.63 -10.80 14.72
CA ALA A 379 -9.86 -10.69 13.94
C ALA A 379 -9.58 -10.44 12.46
N VAL A 380 -10.57 -10.76 11.63
CA VAL A 380 -10.68 -10.30 10.25
C VAL A 380 -11.69 -9.16 10.22
N ILE A 381 -11.35 -8.06 9.56
CA ILE A 381 -12.20 -6.90 9.34
C ILE A 381 -12.56 -6.93 7.86
N SER A 382 -13.85 -7.05 7.55
CA SER A 382 -14.30 -7.11 6.17
C SER A 382 -13.91 -5.83 5.41
N GLY A 383 -13.63 -5.92 4.12
CA GLY A 383 -13.30 -4.72 3.33
C GLY A 383 -14.36 -3.62 3.41
N GLU A 384 -15.64 -3.98 3.51
CA GLU A 384 -16.76 -3.03 3.67
C GLU A 384 -16.77 -2.34 5.04
N ASP A 385 -16.27 -3.00 6.10
CA ASP A 385 -16.14 -2.41 7.44
C ASP A 385 -14.81 -1.68 7.64
N ALA A 386 -13.78 -2.03 6.87
CA ALA A 386 -12.45 -1.47 6.98
C ALA A 386 -12.39 -0.04 6.41
N PHE A 387 -12.90 0.17 5.20
CA PHE A 387 -12.69 1.41 4.45
C PHE A 387 -13.88 2.38 4.55
N LEU A 388 -13.62 3.68 4.33
CA LEU A 388 -14.70 4.67 4.23
C LEU A 388 -15.62 4.40 3.02
N PRO A 389 -16.91 4.77 3.09
CA PRO A 389 -17.77 4.76 1.93
C PRO A 389 -17.25 5.73 0.85
N MET A 390 -17.46 5.37 -0.41
CA MET A 390 -17.09 6.21 -1.55
C MET A 390 -17.88 7.52 -1.57
N LEU A 391 -17.19 8.63 -1.84
CA LEU A 391 -17.82 9.92 -2.13
C LEU A 391 -18.39 9.94 -3.56
N ASP A 392 -19.56 10.54 -3.76
CA ASP A 392 -20.21 10.57 -5.07
C ASP A 392 -19.37 11.29 -6.13
N GLU A 393 -18.69 12.37 -5.74
CA GLU A 393 -17.77 13.15 -6.58
C GLU A 393 -16.51 12.38 -6.99
N CYS A 394 -16.16 11.31 -6.27
CA CYS A 394 -15.03 10.44 -6.57
C CYS A 394 -15.41 9.21 -7.39
N ASN A 395 -16.68 9.06 -7.77
CA ASN A 395 -17.08 7.89 -8.55
C ASN A 395 -16.70 8.05 -10.04
N PHE A 396 -15.51 7.55 -10.40
CA PHE A 396 -14.97 7.62 -11.76
C PHE A 396 -15.35 6.44 -12.66
N THR A 397 -16.37 5.63 -12.30
CA THR A 397 -16.93 4.58 -13.17
C THR A 397 -18.29 4.94 -13.76
N LYS A 398 -18.85 6.09 -13.38
CA LYS A 398 -20.13 6.63 -13.88
C LYS A 398 -19.97 7.34 -15.22
#